data_AF-A0A962BK20-F1
#
_entry.id   AF-A0A962BK20-F1
#
_cell.length_a   1.000
_cell.length_b   1.000
_cell.length_c   1.000
_cell.angle_alpha   90.00
_cell.angle_beta   90.00
_cell.angle_gamma   90.00
#
_symmetry.space_group_name_H-M   'P 1'
#
loop_
_entity.id
_entity.type
_entity.pdbx_description
1 polymer ?
#
loop_
_entity_poly.entity_id
_entity_poly.type
_entity_poly.pdbx_seq_one_letter_code
_entity_poly.pdbx_strand_id
1 'polypeptide(L)'
;MSNVTELTFKLEPIDNERLTNLAGPLDEHLRQIEMHLGIVVAQRGGVFRVSGDPDILPRAEKVIRQLYDDTEKEALDPHKVHLHLNEAGVGALA
;
A
#
# COMPACT_ATOMS: atom_id res chain seq x y z
N MET A 1 17.20 -9.05 -16.34
CA MET A 1 17.75 -8.48 -15.10
C MET A 1 16.66 -7.56 -14.57
N SER A 2 16.00 -7.91 -13.47
CA SER A 2 14.98 -7.05 -12.88
C SER A 2 15.68 -5.82 -12.30
N ASN A 3 15.45 -4.65 -12.87
CA ASN A 3 16.02 -3.40 -12.38
C ASN A 3 15.15 -2.97 -11.19
N VAL A 4 15.68 -3.07 -9.97
CA VAL A 4 14.95 -2.63 -8.77
C VAL A 4 15.09 -1.12 -8.66
N THR A 5 13.97 -0.42 -8.50
CA THR A 5 13.92 1.03 -8.27
C THR A 5 13.17 1.35 -6.98
N GLU A 6 13.22 2.60 -6.55
CA GLU A 6 12.47 3.10 -5.41
C GLU A 6 11.56 4.26 -5.81
N LEU A 7 10.37 4.32 -5.20
CA LEU A 7 9.42 5.41 -5.31
C LEU A 7 9.07 5.88 -3.90
N THR A 8 9.22 7.17 -3.63
CA THR A 8 8.90 7.77 -2.33
C THR A 8 7.76 8.76 -2.48
N PHE A 9 6.77 8.65 -1.60
CA PHE A 9 5.60 9.52 -1.59
C PHE A 9 5.11 9.78 -0.16
N LYS A 10 4.22 10.75 -0.01
CA LYS A 10 3.62 11.14 1.27
C LYS A 10 2.11 11.03 1.22
N LEU A 11 1.52 10.54 2.30
CA LEU A 11 0.09 10.56 2.56
C LEU A 11 -0.27 11.84 3.33
N GLU A 12 -1.30 12.53 2.84
CA GLU A 12 -1.84 13.74 3.45
C GLU A 12 -3.36 13.67 3.51
N PRO A 13 -4.01 14.16 4.59
CA PRO A 13 -3.40 14.75 5.79
C PRO A 13 -2.60 13.72 6.59
N ILE A 14 -1.63 14.16 7.39
CA ILE A 14 -0.91 13.23 8.30
C ILE A 14 -1.83 12.97 9.50
N ASP A 15 -2.33 11.74 9.60
CA ASP A 15 -3.16 11.26 10.69
C ASP A 15 -2.61 9.92 11.21
N ASN A 16 -2.10 9.91 12.44
CA ASN A 16 -1.44 8.73 12.99
C ASN A 16 -2.38 7.55 13.21
N GLU A 17 -3.66 7.80 13.54
CA GLU A 17 -4.63 6.72 13.76
C GLU A 17 -4.92 6.01 12.43
N ARG A 18 -5.14 6.79 11.38
CA ARG A 18 -5.31 6.28 10.02
C ARG A 18 -4.07 5.57 9.50
N LEU A 19 -2.89 6.10 9.77
CA LEU A 19 -1.62 5.46 9.40
C LEU A 19 -1.40 4.13 10.13
N THR A 20 -1.78 4.03 11.41
CA THR A 20 -1.74 2.77 12.16
C THR A 20 -2.78 1.77 11.63
N ASN A 21 -4.00 2.22 11.33
CA ASN A 21 -5.04 1.38 10.71
C ASN A 21 -4.59 0.84 9.33
N LEU A 22 -3.97 1.69 8.51
CA LEU A 22 -3.37 1.32 7.24
C LEU A 22 -2.28 0.27 7.38
N ALA A 23 -1.36 0.43 8.33
CA ALA A 23 -0.28 -0.52 8.55
C ALA A 23 -0.81 -1.87 9.07
N GLY A 24 -1.84 -1.83 9.91
CA GLY A 24 -2.40 -2.98 10.60
C GLY A 24 -1.53 -3.46 11.77
N PRO A 25 -2.07 -4.37 12.61
CA PRO A 25 -1.33 -5.03 13.68
C PRO A 25 0.01 -5.62 13.20
N LEU A 26 1.12 -5.20 13.81
CA LEU A 26 2.47 -5.65 13.45
C LEU A 26 2.78 -5.50 11.95
N ASP A 27 2.27 -4.46 11.29
CA ASP A 27 2.45 -4.19 9.86
C ASP A 27 1.85 -5.30 8.94
N GLU A 28 0.84 -6.03 9.41
CA GLU A 28 0.26 -7.14 8.65
C GLU A 28 -0.32 -6.73 7.30
N HIS A 29 -0.93 -5.54 7.19
CA HIS A 29 -1.51 -5.06 5.95
C HIS A 29 -0.40 -4.68 4.96
N LEU A 30 0.67 -4.03 5.43
CA LEU A 30 1.83 -3.71 4.57
C LEU A 30 2.47 -5.00 4.03
N ARG A 31 2.63 -6.02 4.88
CA ARG A 31 3.16 -7.32 4.46
C ARG A 31 2.28 -8.00 3.41
N GLN A 32 0.95 -7.85 3.47
CA GLN A 32 0.07 -8.36 2.41
C GLN A 32 0.30 -7.64 1.08
N ILE A 33 0.45 -6.32 1.10
CA ILE A 33 0.73 -5.51 -0.10
C ILE A 33 2.08 -5.93 -0.70
N GLU A 34 3.12 -6.06 0.13
CA GLU A 34 4.45 -6.52 -0.27
C GLU A 34 4.41 -7.88 -0.96
N MET A 35 3.77 -8.87 -0.34
CA MET A 35 3.66 -10.23 -0.89
C MET A 35 2.86 -10.28 -2.19
N HIS A 36 1.77 -9.52 -2.29
CA HIS A 36 0.90 -9.53 -3.47
C HIS A 36 1.55 -8.86 -4.68
N LEU A 37 2.29 -7.77 -4.46
CA LEU A 37 2.91 -6.98 -5.53
C LEU A 37 4.39 -7.35 -5.78
N GLY A 38 5.02 -8.12 -4.90
CA GLY A 38 6.44 -8.46 -5.01
C GLY A 38 7.35 -7.25 -4.75
N ILE A 39 7.00 -6.40 -3.79
CA ILE A 39 7.72 -5.17 -3.42
C ILE A 39 8.11 -5.18 -1.95
N VAL A 40 8.89 -4.18 -1.54
CA VAL A 40 9.16 -3.84 -0.13
C VAL A 40 8.59 -2.46 0.18
N VAL A 41 7.95 -2.30 1.33
CA VAL A 41 7.36 -1.05 1.81
C VAL A 41 8.06 -0.63 3.11
N ALA A 42 8.60 0.58 3.12
CA ALA A 42 9.11 1.22 4.34
C ALA A 42 8.25 2.45 4.67
N GLN A 43 7.74 2.50 5.90
CA GLN A 43 6.93 3.61 6.41
C GLN A 43 7.67 4.37 7.51
N ARG A 44 7.64 5.71 7.44
CA ARG A 44 8.07 6.59 8.53
C ARG A 44 7.08 7.75 8.69
N GLY A 45 6.18 7.65 9.65
CA GLY A 45 5.05 8.58 9.77
C GLY A 45 4.18 8.50 8.52
N GLY A 46 3.87 9.65 7.91
CA GLY A 46 3.12 9.72 6.65
C GLY A 46 3.96 9.55 5.38
N VAL A 47 5.27 9.29 5.49
CA VAL A 47 6.15 9.07 4.33
C VAL A 47 6.31 7.58 4.06
N PHE A 48 6.06 7.19 2.82
CA PHE A 48 6.17 5.83 2.33
C PHE A 48 7.26 5.75 1.27
N ARG A 49 8.04 4.68 1.32
CA ARG A 49 8.99 4.30 0.28
C ARG A 49 8.67 2.89 -0.15
N VAL A 50 8.47 2.71 -1.45
CA VAL A 50 8.25 1.40 -2.05
C VAL A 50 9.40 1.06 -2.98
N SER A 51 9.91 -0.16 -2.90
CA SER A 51 11.06 -0.61 -3.69
C SER A 51 10.74 -1.95 -4.37
N GLY A 52 11.08 -2.09 -5.64
CA GLY A 52 10.67 -3.25 -6.45
C GLY A 52 10.78 -3.01 -7.95
N ASP A 53 10.01 -3.77 -8.73
CA ASP A 53 9.93 -3.60 -10.18
C ASP A 53 9.31 -2.23 -10.54
N PRO A 54 9.95 -1.40 -11.38
CA PRO A 54 9.47 -0.06 -11.74
C PRO A 54 8.06 -0.06 -12.34
N ASP A 55 7.65 -1.15 -13.00
CA ASP A 55 6.31 -1.26 -13.59
C ASP A 55 5.23 -1.47 -12.51
N ILE A 56 5.62 -1.94 -11.33
CA ILE A 56 4.73 -2.21 -10.20
C ILE A 56 4.63 -1.02 -9.23
N LEU A 57 5.68 -0.21 -9.08
CA LEU A 57 5.70 0.86 -8.06
C LEU A 57 4.54 1.87 -8.18
N PRO A 58 4.12 2.32 -9.38
CA PRO A 58 2.97 3.22 -9.50
C PRO A 58 1.67 2.57 -9.00
N ARG A 59 1.50 1.26 -9.21
CA ARG A 59 0.35 0.51 -8.72
C ARG A 59 0.40 0.35 -7.20
N ALA A 60 1.58 0.14 -6.63
CA ALA A 60 1.77 0.07 -5.19
C ALA A 60 1.39 1.39 -4.49
N GLU A 61 1.86 2.53 -5.01
CA GLU A 61 1.47 3.84 -4.50
C GLU A 61 -0.05 4.03 -4.56
N LYS A 62 -0.67 3.69 -5.69
CA LYS A 62 -2.14 3.81 -5.85
C LYS A 62 -2.90 2.98 -4.82
N VAL A 63 -2.52 1.73 -4.61
CA VAL A 63 -3.18 0.85 -3.62
C VAL A 63 -3.03 1.41 -2.21
N ILE A 64 -1.83 1.84 -1.83
CA ILE A 64 -1.56 2.40 -0.50
C ILE A 64 -2.40 3.67 -0.27
N ARG A 65 -2.52 4.55 -1.28
CA ARG A 65 -3.36 5.75 -1.20
C ARG A 65 -4.85 5.41 -1.08
N GLN A 66 -5.34 4.45 -1.87
CA GLN A 66 -6.75 4.03 -1.80
C GLN A 66 -7.10 3.46 -0.43
N LEU A 67 -6.28 2.53 0.08
CA LEU A 67 -6.46 1.98 1.43
C LEU A 67 -6.42 3.09 2.49
N TYR A 68 -5.55 4.09 2.33
CA TYR A 68 -5.51 5.24 3.21
C TYR A 68 -6.80 6.07 3.16
N ASP A 69 -7.37 6.30 1.97
CA ASP A 69 -8.63 7.02 1.82
C ASP A 69 -9.80 6.24 2.47
N ASP A 70 -9.78 4.90 2.37
CA ASP A 70 -10.80 4.05 3.00
C ASP A 70 -10.75 4.12 4.53
N THR A 71 -9.58 4.37 5.11
CA THR A 71 -9.46 4.60 6.56
C THR A 71 -10.26 5.80 7.08
N GLU A 72 -10.70 6.73 6.23
CA GLU A 72 -11.59 7.82 6.65
C GLU A 72 -13.00 7.34 6.97
N LYS A 73 -13.41 6.22 6.38
CA LYS A 73 -14.78 5.72 6.42
C LYS A 73 -14.89 4.50 7.32
N GLU A 74 -13.85 3.68 7.35
CA GLU A 74 -13.89 2.40 8.04
C GLU A 74 -12.52 1.92 8.54
N ALA A 75 -12.56 1.07 9.57
CA ALA A 75 -11.38 0.31 9.97
C ALA A 75 -11.05 -0.74 8.90
N LEU A 76 -9.76 -0.85 8.57
CA LEU A 76 -9.26 -1.90 7.69
C LEU A 76 -9.08 -3.19 8.48
N ASP A 77 -9.31 -4.29 7.80
CA ASP A 77 -8.98 -5.62 8.29
C ASP A 77 -8.26 -6.41 7.19
N PRO A 78 -7.60 -7.53 7.54
CA PRO A 78 -6.89 -8.37 6.58
C PRO A 78 -7.73 -8.80 5.36
N HIS A 79 -9.03 -9.01 5.53
CA HIS A 79 -9.90 -9.46 4.45
C HIS A 79 -10.16 -8.32 3.46
N LYS A 80 -10.44 -7.10 3.95
CA LYS A 80 -10.62 -5.91 3.10
C LYS A 80 -9.37 -5.61 2.30
N VAL A 81 -8.20 -5.60 2.94
CA VAL A 81 -6.93 -5.36 2.24
C VAL A 81 -6.70 -6.38 1.12
N HIS A 82 -6.97 -7.66 1.39
CA HIS A 82 -6.90 -8.70 0.38
C HIS A 82 -7.89 -8.49 -0.78
N LEU A 83 -9.13 -8.06 -0.51
CA LEU A 83 -10.10 -7.73 -1.57
C LEU A 83 -9.61 -6.58 -2.46
N HIS A 84 -9.17 -5.47 -1.85
CA HIS A 84 -8.62 -4.32 -2.58
C HIS A 84 -7.43 -4.70 -3.47
N LEU A 85 -6.53 -5.55 -2.97
CA LEU A 85 -5.37 -6.03 -3.73
C LEU A 85 -5.78 -6.83 -4.97
N ASN A 86 -6.78 -7.70 -4.84
CA ASN A 86 -7.32 -8.47 -5.97
C ASN A 86 -8.03 -7.57 -6.98
N GLU A 87 -8.87 -6.64 -6.53
CA GLU A 87 -9.58 -5.70 -7.42
C GLU A 87 -8.61 -4.79 -8.17
N ALA A 88 -7.54 -4.32 -7.52
CA ALA A 88 -6.47 -3.57 -8.16
C ALA A 88 -5.74 -4.39 -9.25
N GLY A 89 -5.79 -5.73 -9.18
CA GLY A 89 -5.24 -6.64 -10.20
C GLY A 89 -6.19 -6.95 -11.34
N VAL A 90 -7.48 -6.99 -11.07
CA VAL A 90 -8.52 -7.24 -12.08
C VAL A 90 -8.76 -5.99 -12.94
N GLY A 91 -8.57 -4.79 -12.39
CA GLY A 91 -8.80 -3.51 -13.09
C GLY A 91 -7.64 -2.98 -13.95
N ALA A 92 -6.50 -3.67 -14.02
CA ALA A 92 -5.32 -3.19 -14.75
C ALA A 92 -5.23 -3.70 -16.22
N LEU A 93 -6.26 -4.39 -16.72
CA LEU A 93 -6.32 -4.94 -18.08
C LEU A 93 -7.44 -4.36 -18.96
N ALA A 94 -7.96 -3.17 -18.63
CA ALA A 94 -8.97 -2.49 -19.46
C ALA A 94 -8.42 -1.18 -20.05
#